data_AF-A0A3D2I3Y8-F1
#
_entry.id   AF-A0A3D2I3Y8-F1
#
_cell.length_a   1.000
_cell.length_b   1.000
_cell.length_c   1.000
_cell.angle_alpha   90.00
_cell.angle_beta   90.00
_cell.angle_gamma   90.00
#
_symmetry.space_group_name_H-M   'P 1'
#
loop_
_entity.id
_entity.type
_entity.pdbx_description
1 polymer ?
#
loop_
_entity_poly.entity_id
_entity_poly.type
_entity_poly.pdbx_seq_one_letter_code
_entity_poly.pdbx_strand_id
1 'polypeptide(L)'
;MIHQYKNNGYNIVLDVNSGSIHVVDDVVYDVLSLMDEENADRYGEAEFSRIADVILKNDYKEEVTKEDLKDVFSDLQELEENGTLFTKDVYKEGVIDFKKRQTVVKALCLHIAHDCNLACRYCFAGEGEYQGDRSLMSYEVGKKALDFLVANSGSRRN
;
A
#
# COMPACT_ATOMS: atom_id res chain seq x y z
N MET A 1 -10.64 0.58 4.41
CA MET A 1 -9.89 -0.37 5.26
C MET A 1 -8.75 0.38 5.88
N ILE A 2 -8.68 0.44 7.21
CA ILE A 2 -7.51 1.00 7.90
C ILE A 2 -6.58 -0.10 8.40
N HIS A 3 -5.28 0.18 8.43
CA HIS A 3 -4.27 -0.67 9.05
C HIS A 3 -3.53 0.11 10.13
N GLN A 4 -3.55 -0.43 11.34
CA GLN A 4 -2.94 0.17 12.53
C GLN A 4 -1.70 -0.60 12.95
N TYR A 5 -0.61 0.12 13.20
CA TYR A 5 0.60 -0.47 13.79
C TYR A 5 1.40 0.56 14.58
N LYS A 6 2.20 0.07 15.54
CA LYS A 6 3.14 0.89 16.31
C LYS A 6 4.57 0.58 15.90
N ASN A 7 5.37 1.61 15.63
CA ASN A 7 6.78 1.44 15.29
C ASN A 7 7.61 2.63 15.77
N ASN A 8 8.78 2.37 16.38
CA ASN A 8 9.71 3.40 16.88
C ASN A 8 9.05 4.47 17.78
N GLY A 9 8.04 4.09 18.56
CA GLY A 9 7.30 5.01 19.44
C GLY A 9 6.21 5.84 18.75
N TYR A 10 5.92 5.58 17.48
CA TYR A 10 4.82 6.23 16.74
C TYR A 10 3.64 5.28 16.60
N ASN A 11 2.44 5.82 16.82
CA ASN A 11 1.17 5.18 16.50
C ASN A 11 0.79 5.58 15.07
N ILE A 12 0.74 4.61 14.16
CA ILE A 12 0.55 4.86 12.73
C ILE A 12 -0.76 4.21 12.28
N VAL A 13 -1.57 4.98 11.54
CA VAL A 13 -2.80 4.54 10.90
C VAL A 13 -2.68 4.78 9.40
N LEU A 14 -2.76 3.70 8.62
CA LEU A 14 -2.78 3.75 7.16
C LEU A 14 -4.22 3.53 6.67
N ASP A 15 -4.80 4.51 6.01
CA ASP A 15 -6.01 4.30 5.23
C ASP A 15 -5.63 3.72 3.86
N VAL A 16 -5.95 2.44 3.65
CA VAL A 16 -5.40 1.65 2.53
C VAL A 16 -5.91 2.12 1.18
N ASN A 17 -7.16 2.57 1.11
CA ASN A 17 -7.79 2.89 -0.17
C ASN A 17 -7.43 4.30 -0.66
N SER A 18 -7.22 5.27 0.24
CA SER A 18 -6.68 6.59 -0.13
C SER A 18 -5.14 6.60 -0.18
N GLY A 19 -4.48 5.72 0.56
CA GLY A 19 -3.03 5.77 0.78
C GLY A 19 -2.58 6.80 1.82
N SER A 20 -3.53 7.41 2.54
CA SER A 20 -3.24 8.40 3.59
C SER A 20 -2.60 7.74 4.81
N ILE A 21 -1.62 8.42 5.41
CA ILE A 21 -0.92 7.97 6.61
C ILE A 21 -1.11 9.02 7.70
N HIS A 22 -1.65 8.59 8.83
CA HIS A 22 -1.84 9.42 10.02
C HIS A 22 -0.91 8.96 11.12
N VAL A 23 -0.22 9.91 11.75
CA VAL A 23 0.48 9.69 13.01
C VAL A 23 -0.39 10.30 14.09
N VAL A 24 -0.83 9.46 15.02
CA VAL A 24 -1.86 9.83 16.01
C VAL A 24 -1.33 9.65 17.43
N ASP A 25 -2.02 10.20 18.42
CA ASP A 25 -1.72 9.94 19.82
C ASP A 25 -2.26 8.55 20.27
N ASP A 26 -2.08 8.21 21.55
CA ASP A 26 -2.57 6.93 22.10
C ASP A 26 -4.10 6.87 22.18
N VAL A 27 -4.77 7.99 22.43
CA VAL A 27 -6.23 8.05 22.59
C VAL A 27 -6.91 7.78 21.25
N VAL A 28 -6.52 8.52 20.21
CA VAL A 28 -7.04 8.36 18.85
C VAL A 28 -6.73 6.97 18.30
N TYR A 29 -5.53 6.43 18.57
CA TYR A 29 -5.17 5.08 18.14
C TYR A 29 -6.10 4.02 18.75
N ASP A 30 -6.39 4.14 20.04
CA ASP A 30 -7.27 3.20 20.74
C ASP A 30 -8.73 3.38 20.32
N VAL A 31 -9.20 4.62 20.13
CA VAL A 31 -10.54 4.91 19.59
C VAL A 31 -10.72 4.22 18.23
N LEU A 32 -9.80 4.43 17.30
CA LEU A 32 -9.84 3.81 15.97
C LEU A 32 -9.81 2.28 16.04
N SER A 33 -9.07 1.71 17.00
CA SER A 33 -9.02 0.25 17.21
C SER A 33 -10.35 -0.35 17.69
N LEU A 34 -11.21 0.47 18.28
CA LEU A 34 -12.52 0.07 18.80
C LEU A 34 -13.66 0.33 17.82
N MET A 35 -13.44 1.15 16.78
CA MET A 35 -14.47 1.47 15.79
C MET A 35 -14.69 0.31 14.83
N ASP A 36 -15.96 0.09 14.47
CA ASP A 36 -16.34 -0.87 13.43
C ASP A 36 -16.45 -0.18 12.06
N GLU A 37 -15.55 -0.54 11.13
CA GLU A 37 -15.54 -0.03 9.77
C GLU A 37 -16.73 -0.50 8.92
N GLU A 38 -17.51 -1.49 9.35
CA GLU A 38 -18.74 -1.88 8.65
C GLU A 38 -19.98 -1.16 9.20
N ASN A 39 -19.88 -0.53 10.38
CA ASN A 39 -20.98 0.18 10.99
C ASN A 39 -21.26 1.50 10.26
N ALA A 40 -22.47 1.63 9.70
CA ALA A 40 -22.91 2.83 8.98
C ALA A 40 -23.13 4.05 9.91
N ASP A 41 -23.36 3.82 11.22
CA ASP A 41 -23.59 4.84 12.23
C ASP A 41 -22.44 4.88 13.26
N ARG A 42 -21.19 4.68 12.80
CA ARG A 42 -20.00 4.62 13.67
C ARG A 42 -19.69 5.91 14.44
N TYR A 43 -20.27 7.02 14.02
CA TYR A 43 -20.18 8.31 14.72
C TYR A 43 -21.43 8.63 15.53
N GLY A 44 -22.38 7.70 15.61
CA GLY A 44 -23.62 7.86 16.36
C GLY A 44 -23.43 7.78 17.88
N GLU A 45 -24.41 8.30 18.62
CA GLU A 45 -24.39 8.42 20.09
C GLU A 45 -24.16 7.08 20.81
N ALA A 46 -24.72 6.00 20.28
CA ALA A 46 -24.57 4.66 20.87
C ALA A 46 -23.13 4.16 20.79
N GLU A 47 -22.46 4.41 19.66
CA GLU A 47 -21.08 4.01 19.44
C GLU A 47 -20.12 4.90 20.24
N PHE A 48 -20.38 6.21 20.24
CA PHE A 48 -19.69 7.16 21.10
C PHE A 48 -19.75 6.72 22.57
N SER A 49 -20.93 6.41 23.09
CA SER A 49 -21.11 5.98 24.48
C SER A 49 -20.33 4.69 24.79
N ARG A 50 -20.38 3.71 23.88
CA ARG A 50 -19.66 2.43 24.04
C ARG A 50 -18.14 2.64 24.08
N ILE A 51 -17.61 3.45 23.17
CA ILE A 51 -16.17 3.71 23.08
C ILE A 51 -15.71 4.58 24.27
N ALA A 52 -16.46 5.63 24.60
CA ALA A 52 -16.16 6.49 25.74
C ALA A 52 -16.12 5.70 27.06
N ASP A 53 -17.04 4.77 27.28
CA ASP A 53 -17.05 3.91 28.47
C ASP A 53 -15.79 3.03 28.61
N VAL A 54 -15.11 2.72 27.50
CA VAL A 54 -13.84 1.98 27.50
C VAL A 54 -12.67 2.94 27.69
N ILE A 55 -12.60 3.98 26.86
CA ILE A 55 -11.47 4.91 26.82
C ILE A 55 -11.32 5.68 28.14
N LEU A 56 -12.41 6.13 28.76
CA LEU A 56 -12.37 6.85 30.04
C LEU A 56 -11.93 5.98 31.23
N LYS A 57 -11.85 4.66 31.06
CA LYS A 57 -11.33 3.73 32.08
C LYS A 57 -9.86 3.38 31.89
N ASN A 58 -9.27 3.74 30.75
CA ASN A 58 -7.87 3.47 30.45
C ASN A 58 -6.95 4.48 31.15
N ASP A 59 -5.72 4.05 31.40
CA ASP A 59 -4.67 4.87 32.03
C ASP A 59 -3.83 5.54 30.95
N TYR A 60 -4.24 6.75 30.55
CA TYR A 60 -3.47 7.62 29.66
C TYR A 60 -2.57 8.56 30.46
N LYS A 61 -1.54 9.09 29.81
CA LYS A 61 -0.63 10.06 30.46
C LYS A 61 -1.34 11.35 30.90
N GLU A 62 -2.38 11.72 30.17
CA GLU A 62 -3.21 12.89 30.44
C GLU A 62 -4.65 12.43 30.68
N GLU A 63 -5.36 13.12 31.56
CA GLU A 63 -6.76 12.81 31.85
C GLU A 63 -7.60 13.09 30.60
N VAL A 64 -8.29 12.07 30.11
CA VAL A 64 -9.18 12.18 28.94
C VAL A 64 -10.60 12.46 29.42
N THR A 65 -11.21 13.52 28.89
CA THR A 65 -12.59 13.89 29.21
C THR A 65 -13.56 13.45 28.12
N LYS A 66 -14.86 13.54 28.42
CA LYS A 66 -15.90 13.29 27.40
C LYS A 66 -15.89 14.33 26.28
N GLU A 67 -15.52 15.56 26.59
CA GLU A 67 -15.38 16.62 25.61
C GLU A 67 -14.22 16.33 24.65
N ASP A 68 -13.06 15.90 25.15
CA ASP A 68 -11.92 15.50 24.28
C ASP A 68 -12.31 14.39 23.31
N LEU A 69 -13.10 13.42 23.77
CA LEU A 69 -13.59 12.34 22.90
C LEU A 69 -14.58 12.82 21.84
N LYS A 70 -15.39 13.85 22.12
CA LYS A 70 -16.26 14.43 21.09
C LYS A 70 -15.43 15.10 20.01
N ASP A 71 -14.37 15.80 20.40
CA ASP A 71 -13.44 16.45 19.46
C ASP A 71 -12.76 15.38 18.60
N VAL A 72 -12.27 14.29 19.20
CA VAL A 72 -11.71 13.14 18.46
C VAL A 72 -12.71 12.58 17.46
N PHE A 73 -13.96 12.31 17.85
CA PHE A 73 -14.97 11.78 16.92
C PHE A 73 -15.28 12.74 15.79
N SER A 74 -15.36 14.05 16.08
CA SER A 74 -15.57 15.09 15.07
C SER A 74 -14.41 15.12 14.07
N ASP A 75 -13.16 15.10 14.54
CA ASP A 75 -11.97 15.12 13.71
C ASP A 75 -11.89 13.87 12.82
N LEU A 76 -12.19 12.69 13.37
CA LEU A 76 -12.21 11.44 12.60
C LEU A 76 -13.30 11.45 11.53
N GLN A 77 -14.49 11.98 11.85
CA GLN A 77 -15.57 12.14 10.87
C GLN A 77 -15.16 13.08 9.74
N GLU A 78 -14.53 14.22 10.06
CA GLU A 78 -14.03 15.15 9.04
C GLU A 78 -12.98 14.50 8.13
N LEU A 79 -12.06 13.70 8.69
CA LEU A 79 -11.07 12.97 7.90
C LEU A 79 -11.71 11.95 6.95
N GLU A 80 -12.80 11.30 7.37
CA GLU A 80 -13.57 10.37 6.52
C GLU A 80 -14.33 11.12 5.43
N GLU A 81 -14.98 12.23 5.75
CA GLU A 81 -15.67 13.09 4.78
C GLU A 81 -14.71 13.65 3.71
N ASN A 82 -13.47 13.96 4.12
CA ASN A 82 -12.40 14.39 3.22
C ASN A 82 -11.77 13.24 2.41
N GLY A 83 -12.17 11.98 2.63
CA GLY A 83 -11.65 10.82 1.90
C GLY A 83 -10.21 10.47 2.25
N THR A 84 -9.81 10.71 3.51
CA THR A 84 -8.47 10.39 4.02
C THR A 84 -8.48 9.33 5.12
N LEU A 85 -9.67 8.92 5.58
CA LEU A 85 -9.87 7.86 6.56
C LEU A 85 -11.11 7.04 6.18
N PHE A 86 -11.06 5.72 6.40
CA PHE A 86 -12.13 4.78 6.00
C PHE A 86 -12.57 4.92 4.53
N THR A 87 -11.63 5.25 3.65
CA THR A 87 -11.96 5.56 2.25
C THR A 87 -12.48 4.33 1.53
N LYS A 88 -13.47 4.50 0.65
CA LYS A 88 -14.03 3.41 -0.15
C LYS A 88 -13.13 3.04 -1.32
N ASP A 89 -13.08 1.75 -1.65
CA ASP A 89 -12.39 1.27 -2.85
C ASP A 89 -13.20 1.59 -4.11
N VAL A 90 -12.82 2.68 -4.79
CA VAL A 90 -13.44 3.11 -6.05
C VAL A 90 -13.02 2.26 -7.26
N TYR A 91 -12.00 1.41 -7.12
CA TYR A 91 -11.48 0.60 -8.22
C TYR A 91 -12.13 -0.79 -8.29
N LYS A 92 -12.79 -1.25 -7.22
CA LYS A 92 -13.39 -2.60 -7.09
C LYS A 92 -14.16 -3.05 -8.33
N GLU A 93 -15.00 -2.19 -8.91
CA GLU A 93 -15.81 -2.51 -10.08
C GLU A 93 -15.00 -2.47 -11.39
N GLY A 94 -14.00 -1.58 -11.48
CA GLY A 94 -13.17 -1.37 -12.67
C GLY A 94 -12.17 -2.49 -12.96
N VAL A 95 -11.80 -3.30 -11.96
CA VAL A 95 -10.82 -4.40 -12.11
C VAL A 95 -11.24 -5.44 -13.16
N ILE A 96 -12.54 -5.66 -13.36
CA ILE A 96 -13.06 -6.65 -14.30
C ILE A 96 -12.68 -6.30 -15.76
N ASP A 97 -12.68 -5.01 -16.11
CA ASP A 97 -12.35 -4.57 -17.47
C ASP A 97 -10.84 -4.50 -17.74
N PHE A 98 -9.99 -4.51 -16.72
CA PHE A 98 -8.53 -4.56 -16.91
C PHE A 98 -8.06 -5.83 -17.61
N LYS A 99 -8.71 -6.97 -17.37
CA LYS A 99 -8.34 -8.25 -18.02
C LYS A 99 -8.62 -8.27 -19.53
N LYS A 100 -9.48 -7.37 -20.02
CA LYS A 100 -9.82 -7.26 -21.45
C LYS A 100 -8.84 -6.37 -22.23
N ARG A 101 -7.94 -5.65 -21.55
CA ARG A 101 -7.02 -4.72 -22.20
C ARG A 101 -5.92 -5.47 -22.95
N GLN A 102 -5.61 -5.02 -24.16
CA GLN A 102 -4.42 -5.47 -24.88
C GLN A 102 -3.17 -5.12 -24.06
N THR A 103 -2.32 -6.11 -23.82
CA THR A 103 -1.05 -5.90 -23.13
C THR A 103 -0.02 -5.33 -24.11
N VAL A 104 0.86 -4.47 -23.58
CA VAL A 104 1.98 -3.88 -24.33
C VAL A 104 3.28 -4.19 -23.61
N VAL A 105 4.36 -4.36 -24.37
CA VAL A 105 5.70 -4.58 -23.80
C VAL A 105 6.24 -3.25 -23.31
N LYS A 106 6.44 -3.12 -22.00
CA LYS A 106 6.91 -1.87 -21.37
C LYS A 106 8.42 -1.81 -21.18
N ALA A 107 9.05 -2.98 -21.05
CA ALA A 107 10.47 -3.12 -20.80
C ALA A 107 10.92 -4.53 -21.22
N LEU A 108 12.21 -4.66 -21.54
CA LEU A 108 12.89 -5.94 -21.73
C LEU A 108 14.10 -6.00 -20.82
N CYS A 109 14.27 -7.11 -20.10
CA CYS A 109 15.53 -7.43 -19.43
C CYS A 109 16.41 -8.19 -20.43
N LEU A 110 17.52 -7.60 -20.86
CA LEU A 110 18.46 -8.22 -21.78
C LEU A 110 19.63 -8.83 -21.01
N HIS A 111 19.75 -10.15 -21.03
CA HIS A 111 20.92 -10.81 -20.48
C HIS A 111 22.07 -10.73 -21.48
N ILE A 112 22.89 -9.68 -21.37
CA ILE A 112 24.00 -9.43 -22.30
C ILE A 112 25.07 -10.51 -22.22
N ALA A 113 25.31 -11.04 -21.02
CA ALA A 113 26.26 -12.12 -20.77
C ALA A 113 25.61 -13.19 -19.90
N HIS A 114 25.77 -14.45 -20.30
CA HIS A 114 25.51 -15.64 -19.49
C HIS A 114 26.83 -16.23 -18.95
N ASP A 115 27.80 -15.36 -18.68
CA ASP A 115 29.08 -15.70 -18.08
C ASP A 115 29.49 -14.56 -17.14
N CYS A 116 29.69 -14.88 -15.87
CA CYS A 116 30.07 -13.90 -14.85
C CYS A 116 31.44 -14.26 -14.27
N ASN A 117 32.26 -13.26 -13.99
CA ASN A 117 33.54 -13.43 -13.31
C ASN A 117 33.40 -13.55 -11.77
N LEU A 118 32.18 -13.72 -11.27
CA LEU A 118 31.82 -13.93 -9.87
C LEU A 118 30.91 -15.15 -9.74
N ALA A 119 30.88 -15.72 -8.53
CA ALA A 119 30.10 -16.91 -8.17
C ALA A 119 29.20 -16.64 -6.95
N CYS A 120 28.28 -15.68 -7.08
CA CYS A 120 27.40 -15.30 -5.98
C CYS A 120 26.41 -16.42 -5.67
N ARG A 121 26.42 -16.94 -4.42
CA ARG A 121 25.57 -18.07 -4.00
C ARG A 121 24.06 -17.80 -4.09
N TYR A 122 23.66 -16.54 -3.98
CA TYR A 122 22.27 -16.10 -4.12
C TYR A 122 21.91 -15.75 -5.57
N CYS A 123 22.81 -15.95 -6.53
CA CYS A 123 22.54 -15.66 -7.93
C CYS A 123 21.64 -16.74 -8.52
N PHE A 124 20.50 -16.32 -9.08
CA PHE A 124 19.59 -17.21 -9.82
C PHE A 124 20.29 -17.90 -11.00
N ALA A 125 21.38 -17.30 -11.50
CA ALA A 125 22.16 -17.82 -12.60
C ALA A 125 23.14 -18.93 -12.20
N GLY A 126 22.86 -19.71 -11.15
CA GLY A 126 23.69 -20.86 -10.75
C GLY A 126 25.16 -20.49 -10.56
N GLU A 127 25.44 -19.47 -9.76
CA GLU A 127 26.80 -18.95 -9.55
C GLU A 127 27.48 -18.38 -10.80
N GLY A 128 26.70 -17.89 -11.78
CA GLY A 128 27.21 -17.13 -12.92
C GLY A 128 27.08 -17.80 -14.29
N GLU A 129 26.63 -19.07 -14.33
CA GLU A 129 26.53 -19.88 -15.56
C GLU A 129 25.13 -19.90 -16.20
N TYR A 130 24.12 -19.28 -15.58
CA TYR A 130 22.74 -19.17 -16.10
C TYR A 130 22.04 -20.50 -16.43
N GLN A 131 22.51 -21.64 -15.90
CA GLN A 131 21.98 -22.99 -16.20
C GLN A 131 21.90 -23.29 -17.72
N GLY A 132 22.81 -22.71 -18.50
CA GLY A 132 22.90 -22.86 -19.94
C GLY A 132 24.34 -22.64 -20.42
N ASP A 133 24.52 -22.45 -21.72
CA ASP A 133 25.84 -22.19 -22.28
C ASP A 133 26.32 -20.78 -21.95
N ARG A 134 27.55 -20.70 -21.42
CA ARG A 134 28.27 -19.43 -21.26
C ARG A 134 28.36 -18.72 -22.60
N SER A 135 27.75 -17.55 -22.69
CA SER A 135 27.58 -16.85 -23.96
C SER A 135 27.47 -15.34 -23.79
N LEU A 136 27.79 -14.62 -24.86
CA LEU A 136 27.54 -13.18 -24.98
C LEU A 136 26.46 -12.97 -26.03
N MET A 137 25.51 -12.09 -25.72
CA MET A 137 24.50 -11.65 -26.66
C MET A 137 25.18 -11.02 -27.88
N SER A 138 24.82 -11.51 -29.07
CA SER A 138 25.32 -10.89 -30.31
C SER A 138 24.70 -9.51 -30.51
N TYR A 139 25.42 -8.64 -31.21
CA TYR A 139 24.93 -7.31 -31.56
C TYR A 139 23.59 -7.36 -32.31
N GLU A 140 23.44 -8.33 -33.22
CA GLU A 140 22.22 -8.51 -34.01
C GLU A 140 21.03 -8.89 -33.14
N VAL A 141 21.22 -9.75 -32.14
CA VAL A 141 20.18 -10.11 -31.18
C VAL A 141 19.78 -8.89 -30.34
N GLY A 142 20.76 -8.14 -29.83
CA GLY A 142 20.51 -6.92 -29.06
C GLY A 142 19.73 -5.87 -29.85
N LYS A 143 20.12 -5.64 -31.11
CA LYS A 143 19.41 -4.73 -32.02
C LYS A 143 17.96 -5.19 -32.27
N LYS A 144 17.77 -6.48 -32.59
CA LYS A 144 16.43 -7.05 -32.78
C LYS A 144 15.56 -6.94 -31.53
N ALA A 145 16.15 -7.07 -30.34
CA ALA A 145 15.43 -6.92 -29.09
C ALA A 145 14.94 -5.47 -28.90
N LEU A 146 15.74 -4.48 -29.29
CA LEU A 146 15.32 -3.08 -29.28
C LEU A 146 14.20 -2.80 -30.29
N ASP A 147 14.36 -3.28 -31.53
CA ASP A 147 13.33 -3.17 -32.57
C ASP A 147 12.01 -3.81 -32.11
N PHE A 148 12.09 -4.98 -31.46
CA PHE A 148 10.95 -5.65 -30.84
C PHE A 148 10.29 -4.80 -29.75
N LEU A 149 11.06 -4.21 -28.84
CA LEU A 149 10.50 -3.36 -27.77
C LEU A 149 9.73 -2.18 -28.37
N VAL A 150 10.33 -1.47 -29.32
CA VAL A 150 9.71 -0.30 -29.98
C VAL A 150 8.43 -0.69 -30.72
N ALA A 151 8.46 -1.80 -31.46
CA ALA A 151 7.27 -2.28 -32.18
C ALA A 151 6.13 -2.72 -31.25
N ASN A 152 6.44 -3.15 -30.02
CA ASN A 152 5.47 -3.73 -29.09
C ASN A 152 5.13 -2.82 -27.88
N SER A 153 5.67 -1.59 -27.81
CA SER A 153 5.42 -0.66 -26.69
C SER A 153 4.13 0.17 -26.82
N GLY A 154 3.37 -0.02 -27.90
CA GLY A 154 2.10 0.66 -28.14
C GLY A 154 2.25 2.18 -28.27
N SER A 155 1.40 2.94 -27.60
CA SER A 155 1.44 4.41 -27.60
C SER A 155 2.53 5.02 -26.70
N ARG A 156 3.38 4.19 -26.08
CA ARG A 156 4.46 4.68 -25.21
C ARG A 156 5.55 5.34 -26.05
N ARG A 157 5.99 6.51 -25.60
CA ARG A 157 7.12 7.23 -26.16
C ARG A 157 8.36 6.82 -25.37
N ASN A 158 9.26 6.07 -26.00
CA ASN A 158 10.52 5.61 -25.44
C ASN A 158 11.63 6.64 -25.68
#